data_AF-A0A086TME9-F1
#
_entry.id   AF-A0A086TME9-F1
#
_cell.length_a   1.000
_cell.length_b   1.000
_cell.length_c   1.000
_cell.angle_alpha   90.00
_cell.angle_beta   90.00
_cell.angle_gamma   90.00
#
_symmetry.space_group_name_H-M   'P 1'
#
loop_
_entity.id
_entity.type
_entity.pdbx_description
1 polymer ?
#
loop_
_entity_poly.entity_id
_entity_poly.type
_entity_poly.pdbx_seq_one_letter_code
_entity_poly.pdbx_strand_id
1 'polypeptide(L)'
;MKFTTAIVAAAVAAIASAQSAWNFPAEGPCVAACTDAAGKDLFPMYNDVDPTSPFFYASLSYTFERGTPSTIAFMTASGTCMQNCPMTEQTAYRASYPLKLKWYQQNKPTAVRRRRL
;
A
#
# COMPACT_ATOMS: atom_id res chain seq x y z
N MET A 1 32.82 -25.66 -2.15
CA MET A 1 32.71 -24.47 -1.30
C MET A 1 31.23 -24.09 -1.23
N LYS A 2 30.57 -24.33 -0.09
CA LYS A 2 29.14 -24.08 0.12
C LYS A 2 29.00 -22.77 0.89
N PHE A 3 28.65 -21.69 0.21
CA PHE A 3 28.21 -20.46 0.86
C PHE A 3 26.94 -20.00 0.15
N THR A 4 25.81 -20.53 0.59
CA THR A 4 24.51 -20.05 0.14
C THR A 4 23.55 -20.01 1.32
N THR A 5 22.80 -18.91 1.38
CA THR A 5 21.52 -18.72 2.07
C THR A 5 21.51 -18.74 3.61
N ALA A 6 21.79 -17.60 4.25
CA ALA A 6 21.39 -17.35 5.64
C ALA A 6 21.23 -15.85 5.99
N ILE A 7 20.53 -15.06 5.17
CA ILE A 7 20.25 -13.63 5.50
C ILE A 7 18.75 -13.24 5.34
N VAL A 8 17.90 -14.10 4.79
CA VAL A 8 16.52 -13.67 4.42
C VAL A 8 15.49 -13.80 5.56
N ALA A 9 15.73 -14.64 6.58
CA ALA A 9 14.72 -14.95 7.59
C ALA A 9 14.28 -13.75 8.45
N ALA A 10 15.20 -12.86 8.83
CA ALA A 10 14.88 -11.71 9.68
C ALA A 10 14.03 -10.65 8.97
N ALA A 11 14.23 -10.45 7.67
CA ALA A 11 13.41 -9.53 6.88
C ALA A 11 11.97 -10.05 6.75
N VAL A 12 11.79 -11.35 6.52
CA VAL A 12 10.45 -11.95 6.38
C VAL A 12 9.68 -11.92 7.70
N ALA A 13 10.34 -12.16 8.85
CA ALA A 13 9.70 -12.09 10.16
C ALA A 13 9.21 -10.67 10.52
N ALA A 14 9.99 -9.62 10.23
CA ALA A 14 9.60 -8.23 10.45
C ALA A 14 8.46 -7.77 9.51
N ILE A 15 8.45 -8.29 8.28
CA ILE A 15 7.38 -8.06 7.29
C ILE A 15 6.07 -8.70 7.78
N ALA A 16 6.12 -9.95 8.25
CA ALA A 16 4.97 -10.67 8.77
C ALA A 16 4.41 -10.05 10.06
N SER A 17 5.27 -9.60 10.99
CA SER A 17 4.82 -8.95 12.22
C SER A 17 4.15 -7.59 11.94
N ALA A 18 4.69 -6.83 10.98
CA ALA A 18 4.07 -5.60 10.55
C ALA A 18 2.68 -5.86 9.93
N GLN A 19 2.59 -6.79 8.98
CA GLN A 19 1.37 -7.16 8.26
C GLN A 19 0.20 -7.50 9.22
N SER A 20 0.49 -8.12 10.36
CA SER A 20 -0.51 -8.40 11.40
C SER A 20 -1.09 -7.15 12.10
N ALA A 21 -0.42 -6.00 12.00
CA ALA A 21 -0.82 -4.71 12.57
C ALA A 21 -1.54 -3.79 11.57
N TRP A 22 -1.84 -4.26 10.36
CA TRP A 22 -2.64 -3.51 9.37
C TRP A 22 -4.13 -3.49 9.76
N ASN A 23 -4.45 -2.72 10.80
CA ASN A 23 -5.80 -2.55 11.33
C ASN A 23 -6.18 -1.07 11.27
N PHE A 24 -6.71 -0.65 10.12
CA PHE A 24 -7.21 0.72 9.92
C PHE A 24 -8.72 0.67 9.72
N PRO A 25 -9.45 1.72 10.13
CA PRO A 25 -10.88 1.83 9.83
C PRO A 25 -11.14 1.63 8.35
N ALA A 26 -12.16 0.84 8.01
CA ALA A 26 -12.59 0.69 6.63
C ALA A 26 -13.07 2.06 6.09
N GLU A 27 -12.68 2.37 4.87
CA GLU A 27 -12.99 3.65 4.22
C GLU A 27 -14.34 3.62 3.52
N GLY A 28 -14.98 2.45 3.47
CA GLY A 28 -16.25 2.19 2.81
C GLY A 28 -16.08 1.55 1.42
N PRO A 29 -17.16 0.96 0.89
CA PRO A 29 -17.11 0.17 -0.35
C PRO A 29 -16.83 1.00 -1.60
N CYS A 30 -17.25 2.27 -1.65
CA CYS A 30 -17.01 3.13 -2.82
C CYS A 30 -15.53 3.50 -2.94
N VAL A 31 -14.93 3.98 -1.85
CA VAL A 31 -13.51 4.32 -1.82
C VAL A 31 -12.63 3.10 -2.09
N ALA A 32 -12.97 1.95 -1.48
CA ALA A 32 -12.26 0.69 -1.71
C ALA A 32 -12.33 0.24 -3.17
N ALA A 33 -13.47 0.39 -3.84
CA ALA A 33 -13.60 0.09 -5.27
C ALA A 33 -12.75 1.06 -6.12
N CYS A 34 -12.69 2.34 -5.76
CA CYS A 34 -11.87 3.32 -6.47
C CYS A 34 -10.35 3.03 -6.34
N THR A 35 -9.87 2.65 -5.16
CA THR A 35 -8.45 2.29 -4.98
C THR A 35 -8.12 0.98 -5.67
N ASP A 36 -8.99 -0.02 -5.57
CA ASP A 36 -8.81 -1.32 -6.21
C ASP A 36 -8.77 -1.19 -7.75
N ALA A 37 -9.71 -0.45 -8.34
CA ALA A 37 -9.74 -0.25 -9.80
C ALA A 37 -8.50 0.50 -10.31
N ALA A 38 -8.13 1.61 -9.66
CA ALA A 38 -6.93 2.38 -10.03
C ALA A 38 -5.64 1.56 -9.83
N GLY A 39 -5.60 0.77 -8.77
CA GLY A 39 -4.49 -0.13 -8.47
C GLY A 39 -4.34 -1.23 -9.52
N LYS A 40 -5.45 -1.88 -9.89
CA LYS A 40 -5.47 -2.97 -10.89
C LYS A 40 -5.14 -2.50 -12.30
N ASP A 41 -5.49 -1.28 -12.66
CA ASP A 41 -5.11 -0.67 -13.94
C ASP A 41 -3.58 -0.53 -14.08
N LEU A 42 -2.91 -0.15 -12.98
CA LEU A 42 -1.44 -0.02 -12.96
C LEU A 42 -0.72 -1.33 -12.67
N PHE A 43 -1.36 -2.22 -11.93
CA PHE A 43 -0.79 -3.47 -11.46
C PHE A 43 -1.89 -4.52 -11.27
N PRO A 44 -2.07 -5.48 -12.20
CA PRO A 44 -3.18 -6.43 -12.15
C PRO A 44 -3.27 -7.29 -10.88
N MET A 45 -2.16 -7.46 -10.16
CA MET A 45 -2.12 -8.18 -8.87
C MET A 45 -2.23 -7.27 -7.65
N TYR A 46 -2.74 -6.05 -7.84
CA TYR A 46 -2.96 -5.08 -6.78
C TYR A 46 -3.87 -5.66 -5.70
N ASN A 47 -3.42 -5.50 -4.46
CA ASN A 47 -4.12 -5.89 -3.25
C ASN A 47 -3.55 -5.09 -2.06
N ASP A 48 -4.26 -4.03 -1.67
CA ASP A 48 -3.94 -3.17 -0.51
C ASP A 48 -4.77 -3.52 0.74
N VAL A 49 -5.53 -4.62 0.68
CA VAL A 49 -6.44 -5.06 1.75
C VAL A 49 -5.91 -6.27 2.50
N ASP A 50 -5.41 -7.28 1.79
CA ASP A 50 -4.88 -8.51 2.38
C ASP A 50 -3.41 -8.32 2.74
N PRO A 51 -3.07 -8.15 4.03
CA PRO A 51 -1.70 -7.96 4.43
C PRO A 51 -0.86 -9.22 4.25
N THR A 52 -1.45 -10.40 4.11
CA THR A 52 -0.72 -11.67 3.91
C THR A 52 -0.29 -11.89 2.46
N SER A 53 -0.87 -11.13 1.52
CA SER A 53 -0.53 -11.21 0.11
C SER A 53 0.94 -10.85 -0.14
N PRO A 54 1.67 -11.59 -1.00
CA PRO A 54 3.04 -11.23 -1.39
C PRO A 54 3.09 -9.89 -2.13
N PHE A 55 1.96 -9.41 -2.64
CA PHE A 55 1.83 -8.17 -3.40
C PHE A 55 1.41 -6.98 -2.55
N PHE A 56 1.19 -7.18 -1.26
CA PHE A 56 0.66 -6.15 -0.37
C PHE A 56 1.51 -4.87 -0.36
N TYR A 57 2.80 -4.98 -0.04
CA TYR A 57 3.70 -3.82 -0.02
C TYR A 57 3.94 -3.20 -1.41
N ALA A 58 3.89 -4.01 -2.47
CA ALA A 58 3.98 -3.51 -3.83
C ALA A 58 2.75 -2.65 -4.15
N SER A 59 1.56 -3.11 -3.78
CA SER A 59 0.29 -2.38 -3.94
C SER A 59 0.30 -1.08 -3.16
N LEU A 60 0.71 -1.12 -1.89
CA LEU A 60 0.85 0.07 -1.05
C LEU A 60 1.86 1.09 -1.62
N SER A 61 2.86 0.64 -2.39
CA SER A 61 3.83 1.56 -3.00
C SER A 61 3.21 2.48 -4.05
N TYR A 62 2.16 2.04 -4.76
CA TYR A 62 1.43 2.90 -5.69
C TYR A 62 0.76 4.06 -4.95
N THR A 63 0.25 3.83 -3.74
CA THR A 63 -0.36 4.90 -2.94
C THR A 63 0.69 5.76 -2.22
N PHE A 64 1.71 5.14 -1.63
CA PHE A 64 2.54 5.79 -0.60
C PHE A 64 4.00 6.09 -0.98
N GLU A 65 4.50 5.58 -2.11
CA GLU A 65 5.86 5.90 -2.57
C GLU A 65 5.90 7.25 -3.30
N ARG A 66 6.14 8.32 -2.54
CA ARG A 66 6.09 9.70 -3.03
C ARG A 66 7.07 9.95 -4.18
N GLY A 67 6.64 10.80 -5.12
CA GLY A 67 7.50 11.30 -6.20
C GLY A 67 7.72 10.34 -7.35
N THR A 68 6.97 9.24 -7.40
CA THR A 68 6.99 8.32 -8.56
C THR A 68 5.86 8.64 -9.53
N PRO A 69 6.06 8.44 -10.86
CA PRO A 69 4.99 8.56 -11.84
C PRO A 69 3.80 7.65 -11.53
N SER A 70 4.07 6.43 -11.02
CA SER A 70 3.05 5.47 -10.63
C SER A 70 2.16 5.98 -9.50
N THR A 71 2.73 6.68 -8.51
CA THR A 71 1.94 7.27 -7.43
C THR A 71 1.12 8.46 -7.89
N ILE A 72 1.66 9.29 -8.79
CA ILE A 72 0.87 10.39 -9.37
C ILE A 72 -0.31 9.81 -10.17
N ALA A 73 -0.09 8.79 -10.99
CA ALA A 73 -1.13 8.14 -11.77
C ALA A 73 -2.20 7.51 -10.86
N PHE A 74 -1.78 6.75 -9.85
CA PHE A 74 -2.68 6.11 -8.89
C PHE A 74 -3.53 7.14 -8.15
N MET A 75 -2.90 8.19 -7.57
CA MET A 75 -3.61 9.22 -6.80
C MET A 75 -4.55 10.03 -7.68
N THR A 76 -4.20 10.26 -8.95
CA THR A 76 -5.07 10.96 -9.91
C THR A 76 -6.30 10.11 -10.24
N ALA A 77 -6.11 8.85 -10.62
CA ALA A 77 -7.19 7.96 -11.01
C ALA A 77 -8.13 7.66 -9.83
N SER A 78 -7.57 7.23 -8.70
CA SER A 78 -8.35 6.95 -7.49
C SER A 78 -9.01 8.21 -6.93
N GLY A 79 -8.31 9.34 -6.87
CA GLY A 79 -8.85 10.62 -6.41
C GLY A 79 -9.99 11.15 -7.29
N THR A 80 -9.91 10.97 -8.61
CA THR A 80 -11.01 11.33 -9.54
C THR A 80 -12.24 10.48 -9.29
N CYS A 81 -12.07 9.16 -9.10
CA CYS A 81 -13.16 8.25 -8.76
C CYS A 81 -13.80 8.60 -7.41
N MET A 82 -12.98 8.84 -6.38
CA MET A 82 -13.44 9.12 -5.01
C MET A 82 -14.28 10.38 -4.86
N GLN A 83 -14.18 11.34 -5.79
CA GLN A 83 -15.02 12.54 -5.76
C GLN A 83 -16.52 12.22 -5.86
N ASN A 84 -16.88 11.08 -6.45
CA ASN A 84 -18.27 10.61 -6.56
C ASN A 84 -18.72 9.76 -5.37
N CYS A 85 -17.82 9.45 -4.41
CA CYS A 85 -18.15 8.62 -3.26
C CYS A 85 -18.88 9.40 -2.16
N PRO A 86 -19.64 8.72 -1.28
CA PRO A 86 -20.29 9.35 -0.13
C PRO A 86 -19.31 10.15 0.72
N MET A 87 -19.73 11.30 1.23
CA MET A 87 -18.83 12.19 1.96
C MET A 87 -18.27 11.56 3.25
N THR A 88 -19.03 10.66 3.87
CA THR A 88 -18.57 9.87 5.02
C THR A 88 -17.37 8.99 4.67
N GLU A 89 -17.38 8.36 3.50
CA GLU A 89 -16.29 7.51 3.01
C GLU A 89 -15.04 8.31 2.66
N GLN A 90 -15.17 9.44 1.94
CA GLN A 90 -13.99 10.26 1.66
C GLN A 90 -13.40 10.90 2.94
N THR A 91 -14.24 11.20 3.93
CA THR A 91 -13.77 11.66 5.26
C THR A 91 -13.00 10.54 5.96
N ALA A 92 -13.51 9.30 5.94
CA ALA A 92 -12.82 8.15 6.50
C ALA A 92 -11.46 7.93 5.82
N TYR A 93 -11.40 8.00 4.48
CA TYR A 93 -10.15 7.92 3.70
C TYR A 93 -9.14 8.98 4.12
N ARG A 94 -9.55 10.24 4.23
CA ARG A 94 -8.65 11.34 4.63
C ARG A 94 -8.11 11.15 6.05
N ALA A 95 -8.92 10.59 6.95
CA ALA A 95 -8.54 10.32 8.33
C ALA A 95 -7.56 9.13 8.45
N SER A 96 -7.77 8.06 7.70
CA SER A 96 -6.93 6.86 7.70
C SER A 96 -5.61 7.05 6.93
N TYR A 97 -5.61 7.85 5.85
CA TYR A 97 -4.47 8.03 4.95
C TYR A 97 -3.14 8.35 5.67
N PRO A 98 -3.03 9.38 6.55
CA PRO A 98 -1.77 9.70 7.22
C PRO A 98 -1.31 8.57 8.15
N LEU A 99 -2.25 7.82 8.74
CA LEU A 99 -1.94 6.68 9.61
C LEU A 99 -1.37 5.50 8.80
N LYS A 100 -2.03 5.17 7.68
CA LYS A 100 -1.57 4.15 6.73
C LYS A 100 -0.19 4.51 6.14
N LEU A 101 0.02 5.76 5.74
CA LEU A 101 1.30 6.25 5.24
C LEU A 101 2.41 6.10 6.28
N LYS A 102 2.17 6.53 7.52
CA LYS A 102 3.14 6.41 8.62
C LYS A 102 3.52 4.95 8.86
N TRP A 103 2.52 4.07 8.95
CA TRP A 103 2.76 2.64 9.09
C TRP A 103 3.56 2.09 7.92
N TYR A 104 3.22 2.45 6.68
CA TYR A 104 3.93 1.96 5.50
C TYR A 104 5.40 2.37 5.52
N GLN A 105 5.70 3.63 5.87
CA GLN A 105 7.07 4.12 5.96
C GLN A 105 7.90 3.40 7.05
N GLN A 106 7.25 2.98 8.13
CA GLN A 106 7.89 2.26 9.24
C GLN A 106 8.12 0.77 8.93
N ASN A 107 7.27 0.19 8.08
CA ASN A 107 7.20 -1.26 7.89
C ASN A 107 7.59 -1.75 6.49
N LYS A 108 7.74 -0.85 5.50
CA LYS A 108 8.08 -1.25 4.13
C LYS A 108 9.44 -1.96 4.07
N PRO A 109 9.58 -3.02 3.25
CA PRO A 109 10.83 -3.75 3.09
C PRO A 109 11.99 -2.86 2.60
N THR A 110 13.22 -3.19 2.99
CA THR A 110 14.43 -2.44 2.60
C THR A 110 14.61 -2.30 1.09
N ALA A 111 14.13 -3.26 0.30
CA ALA A 111 14.16 -3.21 -1.17
C ALA A 111 13.35 -2.02 -1.73
N VAL A 112 12.27 -1.64 -1.06
CA VAL A 112 11.42 -0.50 -1.43
C VAL A 112 12.03 0.83 -0.98
N ARG A 113 12.88 0.82 0.06
CA ARG A 113 13.61 1.99 0.58
C ARG A 113 14.70 2.52 -0.36
N ARG A 114 15.22 1.73 -1.31
CA ARG A 114 16.41 2.05 -2.12
C ARG A 114 16.16 2.90 -3.38
N ARG A 115 14.97 3.49 -3.57
CA ARG A 115 14.73 4.49 -4.64
C ARG A 115 14.90 5.94 -4.14
N ARG A 116 16.01 6.21 -3.44
CA ARG A 116 16.56 7.57 -3.37
C ARG A 116 17.95 7.50 -4.00
N LEU A 117 17.98 7.81 -5.30
CA LEU A 117 19.17 8.40 -5.92
C LEU A 117 19.11 9.90 -5.62
#